data_AF-A0A2M7VI10-F1
#
_entry.id   AF-A0A2M7VI10-F1
#
_cell.length_a   1.000
_cell.length_b   1.000
_cell.length_c   1.000
_cell.angle_alpha   90.00
_cell.angle_beta   90.00
_cell.angle_gamma   90.00
#
_symmetry.space_group_name_H-M   'P 1'
#
loop_
_entity.id
_entity.type
_entity.pdbx_description
1 polymer ?
#
loop_
_entity_poly.entity_id
_entity_poly.type
_entity_poly.pdbx_seq_one_letter_code
_entity_poly.pdbx_strand_id
1 'polypeptide(L)'
;MLENINITSGRLLDVGSTIGDQLYETLPKSIEINCLNLNTKKLKNKSIIFKQGDIRQTDYPNDYFDLIACISTLEHIGLSGRYNSDDDPDGDKKAMLEIKRIIKPGGILLATVPYGARDVLPINKLYNKSRIADL
;
A
#
# COMPACT_ATOMS: atom_id res chain seq x y z
N MET A 1 2.57 10.09 15.54
CA MET A 1 2.26 8.79 14.86
C MET A 1 3.27 8.38 13.77
N LEU A 2 4.22 9.23 13.35
CA LEU A 2 5.32 8.84 12.42
C LEU A 2 6.72 9.22 12.94
N GLU A 3 6.89 9.28 14.27
CA GLU A 3 8.12 9.78 14.92
C GLU A 3 9.39 8.97 14.60
N ASN A 4 9.23 7.75 14.09
CA ASN A 4 10.34 6.85 13.74
C ASN A 4 10.58 6.73 12.22
N ILE A 5 9.87 7.50 11.40
CA ILE A 5 10.05 7.52 9.95
C ILE A 5 10.58 8.89 9.55
N ASN A 6 11.91 9.01 9.49
CA ASN A 6 12.60 10.23 9.11
C ASN A 6 12.59 10.41 7.58
N ILE A 7 11.43 10.75 7.03
CA ILE A 7 11.29 11.10 5.62
C ILE A 7 10.92 12.56 5.51
N THR A 8 11.81 13.33 4.91
CA THR A 8 11.69 14.77 4.75
C THR A 8 11.53 15.18 3.29
N SER A 9 11.71 14.27 2.33
CA SER A 9 11.58 14.50 0.89
C SER A 9 11.49 13.18 0.14
N GLY A 10 11.10 13.22 -1.15
CA GLY A 10 11.09 12.05 -2.03
C GLY A 10 9.68 11.67 -2.47
N ARG A 11 9.49 10.43 -2.91
CA ARG A 11 8.20 9.91 -3.39
C ARG A 11 7.60 8.91 -2.41
N LEU A 12 6.39 9.20 -1.97
CA LEU A 12 5.56 8.31 -1.16
C LEU A 12 4.47 7.69 -2.04
N LEU A 13 4.29 6.37 -1.96
CA LEU A 13 3.11 5.68 -2.46
C LEU A 13 2.21 5.25 -1.29
N ASP A 14 0.96 5.68 -1.29
CA ASP A 14 -0.08 5.19 -0.39
C ASP A 14 -0.97 4.18 -1.12
N VAL A 15 -0.82 2.90 -0.77
CA VAL A 15 -1.53 1.76 -1.38
C VAL A 15 -2.88 1.58 -0.68
N GLY A 16 -3.95 1.48 -1.47
CA GLY A 16 -5.31 1.43 -0.94
C GLY A 16 -5.80 2.80 -0.44
N SER A 17 -5.19 3.90 -0.91
CA SER A 17 -5.36 5.22 -0.33
C SER A 17 -6.81 5.68 -0.25
N THR A 18 -7.22 6.09 0.95
CA THR A 18 -8.46 6.83 1.18
C THR A 18 -8.21 8.18 1.86
N ILE A 19 -6.95 8.55 2.08
CA ILE A 19 -6.57 9.68 2.94
C ILE A 19 -5.54 10.64 2.31
N GLY A 20 -5.34 10.60 0.99
CA GLY A 20 -4.35 11.43 0.30
C GLY A 20 -4.34 12.93 0.69
N ASP A 21 -5.50 13.57 0.79
CA ASP A 21 -5.58 14.99 1.21
C ASP A 21 -5.02 15.22 2.63
N GLN A 22 -5.29 14.31 3.58
CA GLN A 22 -4.78 14.38 4.95
C GLN A 22 -3.27 14.12 5.01
N LEU A 23 -2.77 13.18 4.20
CA LEU A 23 -1.33 12.95 4.06
C LEU A 23 -0.64 14.22 3.56
N TYR A 24 -1.22 14.89 2.56
CA TYR A 24 -0.67 16.15 2.09
C TYR A 24 -0.66 17.22 3.18
N GLU A 25 -1.73 17.37 3.94
CA GLU A 25 -1.80 18.35 5.03
C GLU A 25 -0.75 18.11 6.12
N THR A 26 -0.46 16.84 6.42
CA THR A 26 0.39 16.44 7.54
C THR A 26 1.87 16.35 7.19
N LEU A 27 2.20 15.96 5.95
CA LEU A 27 3.58 15.69 5.54
C LEU A 27 4.29 16.93 4.97
N PRO A 28 5.64 16.96 5.02
CA PRO A 28 6.42 17.99 4.34
C PRO A 28 6.07 18.09 2.86
N LYS A 29 5.94 19.32 2.33
CA LYS A 29 5.57 19.56 0.91
C LYS A 29 6.64 19.15 -0.08
N SER A 30 7.84 18.83 0.41
CA SER A 30 8.95 18.21 -0.33
C SER A 30 8.73 16.71 -0.60
N ILE A 31 7.68 16.11 -0.05
CA ILE A 31 7.26 14.74 -0.38
C ILE A 31 6.20 14.80 -1.47
N GLU A 32 6.49 14.15 -2.60
CA GLU A 32 5.52 13.89 -3.65
C GLU A 32 4.61 12.73 -3.23
N ILE A 33 3.32 12.99 -3.12
CA ILE A 33 2.33 12.01 -2.67
C ILE A 33 1.67 11.37 -3.88
N ASN A 34 1.86 10.06 -3.99
CA ASN A 34 1.21 9.19 -4.94
C ASN A 34 0.19 8.31 -4.19
N CYS A 35 -1.01 8.18 -4.73
CA CYS A 35 -2.09 7.37 -4.17
C CYS A 35 -2.51 6.34 -5.20
N LEU A 36 -2.59 5.07 -4.80
CA LEU A 36 -3.08 3.97 -5.63
C LEU A 36 -4.30 3.32 -4.98
N ASN A 37 -5.38 3.12 -5.73
CA ASN A 37 -6.55 2.40 -5.23
C ASN A 37 -7.29 1.71 -6.39
N LEU A 38 -7.88 0.54 -6.14
CA LEU A 38 -8.76 -0.12 -7.12
C LEU A 38 -10.00 0.74 -7.46
N ASN A 39 -10.43 1.55 -6.49
CA ASN A 39 -11.58 2.42 -6.61
C ASN A 39 -11.16 3.83 -7.03
N THR A 40 -11.97 4.47 -7.87
CA THR A 40 -11.77 5.88 -8.17
C THR A 40 -12.07 6.74 -6.96
N LYS A 41 -11.25 7.77 -6.75
CA LYS A 41 -11.52 8.80 -5.74
C LYS A 41 -11.25 10.17 -6.33
N LYS A 42 -12.15 11.11 -6.05
CA LYS A 42 -11.92 12.52 -6.34
C LYS A 42 -11.17 13.14 -5.15
N LEU A 43 -9.91 13.51 -5.38
CA LEU A 43 -9.13 14.29 -4.42
C LEU A 43 -9.45 15.78 -4.56
N LYS A 44 -9.33 16.53 -3.46
CA LYS A 44 -9.49 17.99 -3.49
C LYS A 44 -8.20 18.65 -3.97
N ASN A 45 -7.07 18.13 -3.50
CA ASN A 45 -5.77 18.68 -3.84
C ASN A 45 -5.23 18.11 -5.16
N LYS A 46 -4.93 19.02 -6.10
CA LYS A 46 -4.37 18.70 -7.42
C LYS A 46 -2.87 18.39 -7.41
N SER A 47 -2.17 18.68 -6.31
CA SER A 47 -0.75 18.34 -6.13
C SER A 47 -0.52 16.86 -5.78
N ILE A 48 -1.59 16.10 -5.53
CA ILE A 48 -1.51 14.66 -5.26
C ILE A 48 -1.71 13.90 -6.57
N ILE A 49 -0.85 12.92 -6.82
CA ILE A 49 -0.96 12.03 -7.97
C ILE A 49 -1.84 10.86 -7.58
N PHE A 50 -3.08 10.81 -8.07
CA PHE A 50 -3.97 9.67 -7.84
C PHE A 50 -4.03 8.78 -9.07
N LYS A 51 -3.84 7.48 -8.87
CA LYS A 51 -4.01 6.47 -9.89
C LYS A 51 -5.04 5.43 -9.45
N GLN A 52 -6.02 5.16 -10.32
CA GLN A 52 -6.83 3.96 -10.18
C GLN A 52 -6.03 2.78 -10.73
N GLY A 53 -5.86 1.74 -9.93
CA GLY A 53 -5.10 0.57 -10.34
C GLY A 53 -4.91 -0.44 -9.22
N ASP A 54 -4.35 -1.58 -9.61
CA ASP A 54 -4.06 -2.71 -8.73
C ASP A 54 -2.58 -2.73 -8.35
N ILE A 55 -2.28 -2.87 -7.06
CA ILE A 55 -0.89 -2.96 -6.57
C ILE A 55 -0.23 -4.29 -6.93
N ARG A 56 -0.98 -5.32 -7.33
CA ARG A 56 -0.40 -6.58 -7.82
C ARG A 56 0.35 -6.42 -9.14
N GLN A 57 0.04 -5.37 -9.91
CA GLN A 57 0.71 -5.05 -11.16
C GLN A 57 0.54 -3.57 -11.51
N THR A 58 1.61 -2.79 -11.34
CA THR A 58 1.63 -1.36 -11.65
C THR A 58 2.44 -1.08 -12.91
N ASP A 59 2.33 0.14 -13.43
CA ASP A 59 3.20 0.65 -14.51
C ASP A 59 4.36 1.51 -13.98
N TYR A 60 4.56 1.54 -12.65
CA TYR A 60 5.66 2.27 -12.07
C TYR A 60 7.00 1.62 -12.47
N PRO A 61 8.05 2.41 -12.73
CA PRO A 61 9.40 1.88 -12.93
C PRO A 61 9.89 1.08 -11.72
N ASN A 62 10.92 0.27 -11.93
CA ASN A 62 11.67 -0.30 -10.81
C ASN A 62 12.27 0.83 -9.96
N ASP A 63 12.45 0.60 -8.66
CA ASP A 63 13.17 1.52 -7.76
C ASP A 63 12.65 2.98 -7.83
N TYR A 64 11.32 3.15 -7.87
CA TYR A 64 10.70 4.44 -8.10
C TYR A 64 10.36 5.20 -6.81
N PHE A 65 9.91 4.49 -5.77
CA PHE A 65 9.44 5.07 -4.51
C PHE A 65 10.48 5.01 -3.39
N ASP A 66 10.53 6.07 -2.59
CA ASP A 66 11.37 6.16 -1.39
C ASP A 66 10.64 5.58 -0.17
N LEU A 67 9.31 5.73 -0.12
CA LEU A 67 8.42 5.17 0.89
C LEU A 67 7.18 4.57 0.24
N ILE A 68 6.78 3.39 0.71
CA ILE A 68 5.49 2.81 0.41
C ILE A 68 4.75 2.56 1.72
N ALA A 69 3.53 3.08 1.83
CA ALA A 69 2.60 2.78 2.90
C ALA A 69 1.54 1.79 2.37
N CYS A 70 1.40 0.65 3.05
CA CYS A 70 0.39 -0.36 2.79
C CYS A 70 -0.28 -0.70 4.12
N ILE A 71 -1.14 0.22 4.57
CA ILE A 71 -1.76 0.16 5.89
C ILE A 71 -3.16 -0.40 5.75
N SER A 72 -3.43 -1.50 6.43
CA SER A 72 -4.74 -2.18 6.47
C SER A 72 -5.34 -2.43 5.09
N THR A 73 -4.49 -2.86 4.15
CA THR A 73 -4.83 -3.08 2.75
C THR A 73 -4.41 -4.46 2.27
N LEU A 74 -3.18 -4.90 2.61
CA LEU A 74 -2.60 -6.15 2.13
C LEU A 74 -3.48 -7.38 2.45
N GLU A 75 -4.16 -7.38 3.59
CA GLU A 75 -5.05 -8.44 4.04
C GLU A 75 -6.32 -8.61 3.21
N HIS A 76 -6.69 -7.60 2.41
CA HIS A 76 -7.87 -7.61 1.55
C HIS A 76 -7.53 -7.98 0.10
N ILE A 77 -6.25 -8.03 -0.27
CA ILE A 77 -5.84 -8.30 -1.65
C ILE A 77 -6.05 -9.78 -1.98
N GLY A 78 -6.78 -10.02 -3.08
CA GLY A 78 -7.10 -11.35 -3.54
C GLY A 78 -8.24 -12.00 -2.75
N LEU A 79 -9.12 -11.19 -2.13
CA LEU A 79 -10.38 -11.64 -1.54
C LEU A 79 -11.55 -10.89 -2.16
N SER A 80 -12.48 -11.62 -2.79
CA SER A 80 -13.69 -11.04 -3.36
C SER A 80 -14.69 -10.59 -2.28
N GLY A 81 -15.66 -9.77 -2.70
CA GLY A 81 -16.76 -9.29 -1.85
C GLY A 81 -16.56 -7.92 -1.23
N ARG A 82 -15.33 -7.39 -1.19
CA ARG A 82 -15.05 -6.01 -0.78
C ARG A 82 -14.05 -5.31 -1.70
N TYR A 83 -14.16 -3.97 -1.74
CA TYR A 83 -13.19 -3.05 -2.36
C TYR A 83 -12.89 -3.28 -3.84
N ASN A 84 -13.75 -4.01 -4.56
CA ASN A 84 -13.54 -4.44 -5.94
C ASN A 84 -12.29 -5.31 -6.15
N SER A 85 -11.83 -6.00 -5.10
CA SER A 85 -10.85 -7.08 -5.25
C SER A 85 -11.54 -8.33 -5.81
N ASP A 86 -10.80 -9.11 -6.58
CA ASP A 86 -11.14 -10.45 -7.01
C ASP A 86 -10.53 -11.50 -6.05
N ASP A 87 -10.84 -12.77 -6.28
CA ASP A 87 -10.26 -13.89 -5.55
C ASP A 87 -8.90 -14.28 -6.17
N ASP A 88 -7.85 -14.18 -5.36
CA ASP A 88 -6.49 -14.56 -5.70
C ASP A 88 -5.77 -14.99 -4.42
N PRO A 89 -5.63 -16.32 -4.17
CA PRO A 89 -5.02 -16.81 -2.95
C PRO A 89 -3.62 -16.24 -2.68
N ASP A 90 -2.86 -15.97 -3.75
CA ASP A 90 -1.51 -15.40 -3.71
C ASP A 90 -1.48 -13.88 -3.99
N GLY A 91 -2.62 -13.20 -3.96
CA GLY A 91 -2.73 -11.77 -4.28
C GLY A 91 -1.89 -10.87 -3.38
N ASP A 92 -1.80 -11.20 -2.08
CA ASP A 92 -0.93 -10.55 -1.10
C ASP A 92 0.56 -10.73 -1.45
N LYS A 93 0.98 -11.93 -1.86
CA LYS A 93 2.36 -12.20 -2.30
C LYS A 93 2.69 -11.43 -3.58
N LYS A 94 1.79 -11.43 -4.57
CA LYS A 94 1.98 -10.66 -5.81
C LYS A 94 2.11 -9.17 -5.52
N ALA A 95 1.28 -8.64 -4.63
CA ALA A 95 1.39 -7.26 -4.17
C ALA A 95 2.74 -6.99 -3.49
N MET A 96 3.24 -7.88 -2.63
CA MET A 96 4.55 -7.73 -1.99
C MET A 96 5.72 -7.80 -2.99
N LEU A 97 5.64 -8.68 -3.99
CA LEU A 97 6.62 -8.75 -5.07
C LEU A 97 6.67 -7.46 -5.89
N GLU A 98 5.50 -6.90 -6.20
CA GLU A 98 5.41 -5.64 -6.95
C GLU A 98 5.89 -4.46 -6.12
N ILE A 99 5.49 -4.37 -4.84
CA ILE A 99 6.01 -3.39 -3.88
C ILE A 99 7.54 -3.45 -3.81
N LYS A 100 8.11 -4.66 -3.72
CA LYS A 100 9.56 -4.87 -3.72
C LYS A 100 10.23 -4.41 -5.01
N ARG A 101 9.57 -4.55 -6.17
CA ARG A 101 10.10 -4.09 -7.46
C ARG A 101 10.13 -2.57 -7.56
N ILE A 102 9.08 -1.89 -7.09
CA ILE A 102 8.90 -0.45 -7.28
C ILE A 102 9.48 0.40 -6.15
N ILE A 103 9.85 -0.19 -5.01
CA ILE A 103 10.56 0.50 -3.94
C ILE A 103 12.07 0.52 -4.22
N LYS A 104 12.72 1.65 -3.95
CA LYS A 104 14.17 1.79 -4.10
C LYS A 104 14.94 0.86 -3.16
N PRO A 105 16.19 0.47 -3.51
CA PRO A 105 17.11 -0.10 -2.55
C PRO A 105 17.30 0.87 -1.38
N GLY A 106 17.07 0.39 -0.16
CA GLY A 106 17.10 1.23 1.06
C GLY A 106 15.84 2.07 1.29
N GLY A 107 14.83 1.97 0.43
CA GLY A 107 13.51 2.56 0.67
C GLY A 107 12.78 1.88 1.83
N ILE A 108 11.77 2.56 2.36
CA ILE A 108 11.02 2.11 3.53
C ILE A 108 9.65 1.57 3.10
N LEU A 109 9.31 0.36 3.54
CA LEU A 109 7.94 -0.15 3.48
C LEU A 109 7.32 -0.05 4.88
N LEU A 110 6.25 0.72 5.01
CA LEU A 110 5.39 0.72 6.18
C LEU A 110 4.14 -0.12 5.85
N ALA A 111 4.10 -1.35 6.37
CA ALA A 111 2.96 -2.24 6.19
C ALA A 111 2.32 -2.59 7.53
N THR A 112 0.99 -2.69 7.54
CA THR A 112 0.25 -3.24 8.68
C THR A 112 -0.69 -4.33 8.21
N VAL A 113 -0.85 -5.34 9.06
CA VAL A 113 -1.76 -6.45 8.84
C VAL A 113 -2.37 -6.88 10.17
N PRO A 114 -3.61 -7.40 10.19
CA PRO A 114 -4.17 -8.03 11.37
C PRO A 114 -3.41 -9.30 11.70
N TYR A 115 -3.00 -9.45 12.97
CA TYR A 115 -2.22 -10.60 13.43
C TYR A 115 -3.03 -11.49 14.37
N GLY A 116 -2.98 -12.80 14.19
CA GLY A 116 -3.67 -13.74 15.08
C GLY A 116 -3.44 -15.22 14.74
N ALA A 117 -4.18 -16.10 15.41
CA ALA A 117 -3.97 -17.55 15.34
C ALA A 117 -4.65 -18.26 14.15
N ARG A 118 -5.65 -17.62 13.53
CA ARG A 118 -6.35 -18.17 12.34
C ARG A 118 -5.73 -17.64 11.06
N ASP A 119 -5.88 -18.37 9.96
CA ASP A 119 -5.22 -18.06 8.68
C ASP A 119 -6.03 -17.07 7.81
N VAL A 120 -7.34 -17.26 7.70
CA VAL A 120 -8.23 -16.40 6.89
C VAL A 120 -9.57 -16.24 7.59
N LEU A 121 -10.08 -15.01 7.65
CA LEU A 121 -11.47 -14.70 8.00
C LEU A 121 -12.27 -14.45 6.71
N PRO A 122 -13.61 -14.53 6.74
CA PRO A 122 -14.44 -14.38 5.55
C PRO A 122 -14.23 -13.10 4.74
N ILE A 123 -13.65 -12.05 5.35
CA ILE A 123 -13.53 -10.72 4.74
C ILE A 123 -12.09 -10.19 4.69
N ASN A 124 -11.13 -10.92 5.24
CA ASN A 124 -9.72 -10.52 5.29
C ASN A 124 -8.82 -11.71 5.67
N LYS A 125 -7.58 -11.70 5.20
CA LYS A 125 -6.52 -12.61 5.65
C LYS A 125 -6.09 -12.24 7.08
N LEU A 126 -5.78 -13.22 7.92
CA LEU A 126 -5.06 -12.98 9.19
C LEU A 126 -3.64 -13.47 9.04
N TYR A 127 -2.72 -12.69 9.60
CA TYR A 127 -1.32 -13.00 9.52
C TYR A 127 -0.84 -13.64 10.81
N ASN A 128 0.07 -14.57 10.64
CA ASN A 128 0.83 -15.19 11.72
C ASN A 128 2.30 -15.22 11.31
N LYS A 129 3.16 -15.79 12.17
CA LYS A 129 4.60 -15.85 11.88
C LYS A 129 4.92 -16.59 10.58
N SER A 130 4.19 -17.66 10.25
CA SER A 130 4.42 -18.45 9.03
C SER A 130 4.07 -17.63 7.79
N ARG A 131 2.84 -17.08 7.74
CA ARG A 131 2.38 -16.33 6.57
C ARG A 131 3.25 -15.10 6.30
N ILE A 132 3.70 -14.40 7.33
CA ILE A 132 4.61 -13.25 7.18
C ILE A 132 5.96 -13.68 6.60
N ALA A 133 6.46 -14.86 6.95
CA ALA A 133 7.71 -15.38 6.41
C ALA A 133 7.59 -15.83 4.93
N ASP A 134 6.36 -16.06 4.46
CA ASP A 134 6.05 -16.47 3.09
C ASP A 134 5.72 -15.28 2.14
N LEU A 135 5.79 -14.03 2.64
CA LEU A 135 5.57 -12.80 1.88
C LEU A 135 6.82 -12.31 1.13
#